data_AF-A0A414AYH2-F1
#
_entry.id   AF-A0A414AYH2-F1
#
_cell.length_a   1.000
_cell.length_b   1.000
_cell.length_c   1.000
_cell.angle_alpha   90.00
_cell.angle_beta   90.00
_cell.angle_gamma   90.00
#
_symmetry.space_group_name_H-M   'P 1'
#
loop_
_entity.id
_entity.type
_entity.pdbx_description
1 polymer ?
#
loop_
_entity_poly.entity_id
_entity_poly.type
_entity_poly.pdbx_seq_one_letter_code
_entity_poly.pdbx_strand_id
1 'polypeptide(L)'
;MMNDDQYLMDLFNKKFRKYKHKNIVLYGKGPMTKLLIEHYPDYNIVGIMDYCKTEGVIYGKPVLSYADLPFRKVDLIIPVARPESMKQVFKRIYRYCEQYHIQLYGLNGDNLLETCEIPQENPEPVDFIKVFRERFRDCWDKKIVLYGKGPKTQRLVEECPEYNFIGILDKNVKEGMIYGKRILNYESVQAFGADMIIAVAKPENLKYIYNRMHEFCSYHGIQLYDAEGNNLFITQKDTSFMIEPDMYFDVGEDELRKQIDVHEIISFDMFDTLVMRKTLYPVDVYAIVEDRAKAKGIGVKGFKEQRWEAEMNTVQEIPDIYRIYNELQRLTGINDNQKDELLRLELETERAVLIPRSHMVSVLNYAVEQGKQVYIVSDMYLPEKILGGILSELGISGYKSFLYHVSTIRTR
;
A
#
# COMPACT_ATOMS: atom_id res chain seq x y z
N MET A 1 -26.02 -65.05 6.61
CA MET A 1 -26.06 -63.60 6.31
C MET A 1 -24.79 -63.01 6.86
N MET A 2 -23.95 -62.38 6.02
CA MET A 2 -22.85 -61.55 6.54
C MET A 2 -23.46 -60.40 7.33
N ASN A 3 -22.89 -60.08 8.50
CA ASN A 3 -23.24 -58.82 9.16
C ASN A 3 -22.60 -57.65 8.39
N ASP A 4 -23.12 -56.43 8.60
CA ASP A 4 -22.66 -55.25 7.86
C ASP A 4 -21.16 -54.98 8.03
N ASP A 5 -20.59 -55.32 9.20
CA ASP A 5 -19.16 -55.19 9.48
C ASP A 5 -18.31 -56.15 8.63
N GLN A 6 -18.70 -57.42 8.50
CA GLN A 6 -18.02 -58.40 7.64
C GLN A 6 -18.08 -57.97 6.17
N TYR A 7 -19.21 -57.43 5.72
CA TYR A 7 -19.35 -56.94 4.34
C TYR A 7 -18.39 -55.79 4.05
N LEU A 8 -18.30 -54.81 4.97
CA LEU A 8 -17.42 -53.66 4.82
C LEU A 8 -15.92 -54.05 4.87
N MET A 9 -15.58 -55.07 5.66
CA MET A 9 -14.22 -55.62 5.69
C MET A 9 -13.82 -56.25 4.36
N ASP A 10 -14.65 -57.15 3.85
CA ASP A 10 -14.40 -57.81 2.56
C ASP A 10 -14.35 -56.79 1.42
N LEU A 11 -15.21 -55.78 1.47
CA LEU A 11 -15.19 -54.67 0.51
C LEU A 11 -13.90 -53.87 0.60
N PHE A 12 -13.44 -53.51 1.81
CA PHE A 12 -12.18 -52.80 2.01
C PHE A 12 -11.00 -53.59 1.44
N ASN A 13 -10.86 -54.88 1.78
CA ASN A 13 -9.77 -55.69 1.25
C ASN A 13 -9.85 -55.83 -0.26
N LYS A 14 -11.05 -56.10 -0.82
CA LYS A 14 -11.26 -56.22 -2.26
C LYS A 14 -10.83 -54.95 -3.02
N LYS A 15 -11.13 -53.77 -2.49
CA LYS A 15 -10.84 -52.48 -3.14
C LYS A 15 -9.41 -52.01 -2.91
N PHE A 16 -8.86 -52.26 -1.73
CA PHE A 16 -7.58 -51.68 -1.30
C PHE A 16 -6.39 -52.64 -1.27
N ARG A 17 -6.56 -53.93 -1.61
CA ARG A 17 -5.46 -54.93 -1.58
C ARG A 17 -4.21 -54.51 -2.36
N LYS A 18 -4.35 -53.75 -3.45
CA LYS A 18 -3.21 -53.23 -4.23
C LYS A 18 -2.42 -52.11 -3.53
N TYR A 19 -2.99 -51.48 -2.50
CA TYR A 19 -2.39 -50.38 -1.75
C TYR A 19 -1.76 -50.81 -0.42
N LYS A 20 -1.68 -52.11 -0.09
CA LYS A 20 -1.14 -52.60 1.20
C LYS A 20 0.22 -52.01 1.59
N HIS A 21 1.08 -51.77 0.61
CA HIS A 21 2.43 -51.24 0.77
C HIS A 21 2.50 -49.70 0.90
N LYS A 22 1.40 -49.00 0.62
CA LYS A 22 1.32 -47.53 0.63
C LYS A 22 1.13 -47.01 2.05
N ASN A 23 1.62 -45.80 2.33
CA ASN A 23 1.42 -45.15 3.62
C ASN A 23 -0.04 -44.68 3.73
N ILE A 24 -0.87 -45.48 4.41
CA ILE A 24 -2.31 -45.26 4.52
C ILE A 24 -2.65 -44.53 5.82
N VAL A 25 -3.51 -43.54 5.72
CA VAL A 25 -4.13 -42.86 6.86
C VAL A 25 -5.64 -43.12 6.85
N LEU A 26 -6.17 -43.56 7.99
CA LEU A 26 -7.61 -43.71 8.17
C LEU A 26 -8.19 -42.44 8.79
N TYR A 27 -9.21 -41.85 8.16
CA TYR A 27 -9.86 -40.64 8.68
C TYR A 27 -11.17 -40.99 9.39
N GLY A 28 -11.16 -40.90 10.72
CA GLY A 28 -12.26 -41.22 11.63
C GLY A 28 -11.83 -42.21 12.71
N LYS A 29 -12.22 -41.96 13.96
CA LYS A 29 -11.85 -42.80 15.13
C LYS A 29 -12.90 -43.83 15.56
N GLY A 30 -13.90 -44.10 14.72
CA GLY A 30 -15.04 -44.95 15.05
C GLY A 30 -14.70 -46.45 15.21
N PRO A 31 -15.69 -47.28 15.62
CA PRO A 31 -15.51 -48.72 15.79
C PRO A 31 -15.01 -49.43 14.52
N MET A 32 -15.46 -49.01 13.33
CA MET A 32 -15.00 -49.60 12.07
C MET A 32 -13.50 -49.38 11.82
N THR A 33 -12.96 -48.22 12.19
CA THR A 33 -11.52 -47.95 12.11
C THR A 33 -10.72 -48.90 12.99
N LYS A 34 -11.23 -49.17 14.20
CA LYS A 34 -10.63 -50.15 15.12
C LYS A 34 -10.61 -51.54 14.48
N LEU A 35 -11.75 -51.98 13.97
CA LEU A 35 -11.86 -53.30 13.35
C LEU A 35 -10.92 -53.44 12.14
N LEU A 36 -10.78 -52.39 11.31
CA LEU A 36 -9.90 -52.40 10.12
C LEU A 36 -8.44 -52.59 10.52
N ILE A 37 -8.01 -51.89 11.56
CA ILE A 37 -6.63 -51.98 12.08
C ILE A 37 -6.36 -53.37 12.67
N GLU A 38 -7.33 -53.95 13.39
CA GLU A 38 -7.20 -55.25 14.03
C GLU A 38 -7.23 -56.42 13.01
N HIS A 39 -8.08 -56.34 11.98
CA HIS A 39 -8.26 -57.41 11.00
C HIS A 39 -7.23 -57.39 9.85
N TYR A 40 -6.65 -56.23 9.55
CA TYR A 40 -5.72 -56.06 8.43
C TYR A 40 -4.35 -55.51 8.87
N PRO A 41 -3.60 -56.25 9.72
CA PRO A 41 -2.29 -55.82 10.20
C PRO A 41 -1.23 -55.75 9.09
N ASP A 42 -1.49 -56.37 7.94
CA ASP A 42 -0.62 -56.39 6.76
C ASP A 42 -0.72 -55.12 5.91
N TYR A 43 -1.66 -54.21 6.20
CA TYR A 43 -1.72 -52.90 5.58
C TYR A 43 -0.84 -51.91 6.34
N ASN A 44 -0.07 -51.12 5.60
CA ASN A 44 0.77 -50.08 6.17
C ASN A 44 -0.03 -48.83 6.57
N ILE A 45 -0.86 -48.96 7.62
CA ILE A 45 -1.59 -47.86 8.23
C ILE A 45 -0.62 -47.08 9.12
N VAL A 46 -0.23 -45.88 8.69
CA VAL A 46 0.78 -45.04 9.35
C VAL A 46 0.20 -44.09 10.39
N GLY A 47 -1.11 -43.85 10.37
CA GLY A 47 -1.78 -43.00 11.35
C GLY A 47 -3.30 -42.90 11.18
N ILE A 48 -3.93 -42.23 12.14
CA ILE A 48 -5.36 -41.94 12.14
C ILE A 48 -5.55 -40.43 12.17
N MET A 49 -6.48 -39.91 11.38
CA MET A 49 -6.91 -38.51 11.46
C MET A 49 -8.33 -38.42 12.00
N ASP A 50 -8.63 -37.39 12.78
CA ASP A 50 -9.99 -37.10 13.25
C ASP A 50 -10.17 -35.59 13.36
N TYR A 51 -11.40 -35.11 13.15
CA TYR A 51 -11.69 -33.68 13.25
C TYR A 51 -11.55 -33.14 14.69
N CYS A 52 -11.90 -33.95 15.69
CA CYS A 52 -11.94 -33.50 17.09
C CYS A 52 -10.63 -33.78 17.85
N LYS A 53 -9.69 -34.52 17.25
CA LYS A 53 -8.45 -34.93 17.91
C LYS A 53 -7.30 -34.89 16.93
N THR A 54 -6.30 -34.07 17.24
CA THR A 54 -5.15 -33.79 16.36
C THR A 54 -3.83 -34.35 16.88
N GLU A 55 -3.82 -34.95 18.08
CA GLU A 55 -2.62 -35.52 18.70
C GLU A 55 -2.93 -36.76 19.57
N GLY A 56 -1.87 -37.50 19.92
CA GLY A 56 -1.93 -38.71 20.76
C GLY A 56 -1.94 -40.01 19.96
N VAL A 57 -2.46 -41.08 20.58
CA VAL A 57 -2.49 -42.44 19.99
C VAL A 57 -3.93 -42.98 20.05
N ILE A 58 -4.38 -43.63 18.97
CA ILE A 58 -5.67 -44.32 18.87
C ILE A 58 -5.44 -45.69 18.23
N TYR A 59 -5.96 -46.75 18.86
CA TYR A 59 -5.82 -48.14 18.38
C TYR A 59 -4.36 -48.53 18.03
N GLY A 60 -3.39 -48.04 18.80
CA GLY A 60 -1.96 -48.29 18.57
C GLY A 60 -1.34 -47.52 17.41
N LYS A 61 -2.06 -46.59 16.78
CA LYS A 61 -1.57 -45.72 15.69
C LYS A 61 -1.51 -44.26 16.14
N PRO A 62 -0.51 -43.48 15.71
CA PRO A 62 -0.43 -42.06 16.04
C PRO A 62 -1.61 -41.30 15.40
N VAL A 63 -2.14 -40.32 16.13
CA VAL A 63 -3.09 -39.35 15.59
C VAL A 63 -2.32 -38.28 14.84
N LEU A 64 -2.68 -38.05 13.59
CA LEU A 64 -2.03 -37.07 12.71
C LEU A 64 -2.91 -35.83 12.57
N SER A 65 -2.28 -34.67 12.65
CA SER A 65 -2.86 -33.38 12.26
C SER A 65 -2.70 -33.15 10.75
N TYR A 66 -3.36 -32.10 10.23
CA TYR A 66 -3.15 -31.68 8.83
C TYR A 66 -1.72 -31.27 8.53
N ALA A 67 -1.00 -30.73 9.52
CA ALA A 67 0.38 -30.30 9.38
C ALA A 67 1.35 -31.49 9.26
N ASP A 68 0.96 -32.68 9.74
CA ASP A 68 1.81 -33.88 9.70
C ASP A 68 1.87 -34.55 8.32
N LEU A 69 0.86 -34.30 7.46
CA LEU A 69 0.72 -34.94 6.15
C LEU A 69 1.97 -34.88 5.26
N PRO A 70 2.62 -33.71 5.04
CA PRO A 70 3.82 -33.64 4.20
C PRO A 70 5.02 -34.38 4.80
N PHE A 71 5.12 -34.47 6.12
CA PHE A 71 6.28 -35.08 6.79
C PHE A 71 6.19 -36.61 6.87
N ARG A 72 4.97 -37.15 6.81
CA ARG A 72 4.71 -38.60 6.97
C ARG A 72 4.68 -39.37 5.65
N LYS A 73 4.93 -38.71 4.51
CA LYS A 73 4.88 -39.29 3.15
C LYS A 73 3.58 -40.08 2.92
N VAL A 74 2.45 -39.51 3.32
CA VAL A 74 1.14 -40.17 3.20
C VAL A 74 0.79 -40.33 1.73
N ASP A 75 0.52 -41.56 1.29
CA ASP A 75 0.15 -41.85 -0.09
C ASP A 75 -1.38 -41.81 -0.30
N LEU A 76 -2.13 -42.22 0.73
CA LEU A 76 -3.55 -42.52 0.63
C LEU A 76 -4.28 -42.20 1.95
N ILE A 77 -5.35 -41.40 1.87
CA ILE A 77 -6.31 -41.20 2.95
C ILE A 77 -7.61 -41.94 2.63
N ILE A 78 -8.12 -42.70 3.61
CA ILE A 78 -9.40 -43.42 3.51
C ILE A 78 -10.33 -42.93 4.62
N PRO A 79 -11.37 -42.14 4.29
CA PRO A 79 -12.41 -41.78 5.24
C PRO A 79 -13.23 -42.98 5.69
N VAL A 80 -13.17 -43.25 7.00
CA VAL A 80 -13.98 -44.25 7.70
C VAL A 80 -15.12 -43.51 8.39
N ALA A 81 -16.07 -43.04 7.59
CA ALA A 81 -17.22 -42.26 8.03
C ALA A 81 -18.51 -42.81 7.41
N ARG A 82 -19.66 -42.53 8.05
CA ARG A 82 -20.97 -42.86 7.49
C ARG A 82 -21.22 -42.05 6.21
N PRO A 83 -22.02 -42.56 5.24
CA PRO A 83 -22.30 -41.86 3.99
C PRO A 83 -22.77 -40.41 4.17
N GLU A 84 -23.58 -40.14 5.19
CA GLU A 84 -24.12 -38.79 5.47
C GLU A 84 -23.03 -37.81 5.91
N SER A 85 -21.96 -38.32 6.52
CA SER A 85 -20.81 -37.54 6.98
C SER A 85 -19.70 -37.42 5.92
N MET A 86 -19.76 -38.22 4.85
CA MET A 86 -18.70 -38.30 3.85
C MET A 86 -18.44 -36.94 3.17
N LYS A 87 -19.51 -36.20 2.83
CA LYS A 87 -19.40 -34.85 2.27
C LYS A 87 -18.66 -33.90 3.21
N GLN A 88 -18.96 -33.93 4.51
CA GLN A 88 -18.30 -33.05 5.49
C GLN A 88 -16.83 -33.42 5.69
N VAL A 89 -16.52 -34.72 5.70
CA VAL A 89 -15.13 -35.19 5.78
C VAL A 89 -14.35 -34.75 4.56
N PHE A 90 -14.90 -34.95 3.35
CA PHE A 90 -14.31 -34.50 2.10
C PHE A 90 -13.98 -32.99 2.13
N LYS A 91 -14.96 -32.14 2.48
CA LYS A 91 -14.78 -30.68 2.59
C LYS A 91 -13.61 -30.29 3.50
N ARG A 92 -13.34 -31.05 4.56
CA ARG A 92 -12.26 -30.75 5.51
C ARG A 92 -10.88 -31.11 4.99
N ILE A 93 -10.75 -32.11 4.11
CA ILE A 93 -9.46 -32.74 3.80
C ILE A 93 -9.03 -32.63 2.34
N TYR A 94 -9.94 -32.34 1.41
CA TYR A 94 -9.65 -32.41 -0.03
C TYR A 94 -8.51 -31.48 -0.45
N ARG A 95 -8.44 -30.24 0.08
CA ARG A 95 -7.39 -29.27 -0.26
C ARG A 95 -5.99 -29.76 0.10
N TYR A 96 -5.86 -30.39 1.27
CA TYR A 96 -4.60 -30.98 1.69
C TYR A 96 -4.22 -32.19 0.82
N CYS A 97 -5.23 -32.95 0.35
CA CYS A 97 -4.99 -34.06 -0.56
C CYS A 97 -4.51 -33.56 -1.93
N GLU A 98 -5.11 -32.49 -2.47
CA GLU A 98 -4.66 -31.86 -3.72
C GLU A 98 -3.26 -31.26 -3.57
N GLN A 99 -3.03 -30.46 -2.52
CA GLN A 99 -1.77 -29.77 -2.27
C GLN A 99 -0.58 -30.72 -2.10
N TYR A 100 -0.78 -31.85 -1.40
CA TYR A 100 0.29 -32.81 -1.12
C TYR A 100 0.22 -34.05 -2.02
N HIS A 101 -0.59 -34.02 -3.08
CA HIS A 101 -0.76 -35.12 -4.04
C HIS A 101 -1.11 -36.47 -3.38
N ILE A 102 -1.98 -36.44 -2.36
CA ILE A 102 -2.44 -37.61 -1.61
C ILE A 102 -3.72 -38.14 -2.26
N GLN A 103 -3.78 -39.45 -2.49
CA GLN A 103 -4.99 -40.11 -2.99
C GLN A 103 -6.08 -40.12 -1.92
N LEU A 104 -7.34 -39.87 -2.31
CA LEU A 104 -8.48 -39.83 -1.38
C LEU A 104 -9.60 -40.73 -1.88
N TYR A 105 -9.81 -41.87 -1.21
CA TYR A 105 -10.79 -42.88 -1.61
C TYR A 105 -11.77 -43.22 -0.49
N GLY A 106 -13.05 -43.32 -0.82
CA GLY A 106 -14.06 -43.84 0.11
C GLY A 106 -13.92 -45.36 0.29
N LEU A 107 -14.52 -45.93 1.35
CA LEU A 107 -14.47 -47.38 1.62
C LEU A 107 -14.96 -48.27 0.46
N ASN A 108 -15.83 -47.73 -0.41
CA ASN A 108 -16.33 -48.43 -1.60
C ASN A 108 -15.34 -48.42 -2.79
N GLY A 109 -14.21 -47.73 -2.65
CA GLY A 109 -13.16 -47.58 -3.65
C GLY A 109 -13.36 -46.43 -4.64
N ASP A 110 -14.33 -45.55 -4.39
CA ASP A 110 -14.60 -44.38 -5.23
C ASP A 110 -13.56 -43.28 -4.98
N ASN A 111 -13.02 -42.69 -6.05
CA ASN A 111 -12.13 -41.54 -5.93
C ASN A 111 -12.95 -40.32 -5.50
N LEU A 112 -12.79 -39.88 -4.26
CA LEU A 112 -13.61 -38.80 -3.73
C LEU A 112 -13.29 -37.45 -4.40
N LEU A 113 -12.08 -37.27 -4.94
CA LEU A 113 -11.73 -36.05 -5.69
C LEU A 113 -12.44 -35.98 -7.05
N GLU A 114 -12.83 -37.12 -7.64
CA GLU A 114 -13.58 -37.17 -8.91
C GLU A 114 -15.10 -37.20 -8.69
N THR A 115 -15.55 -37.84 -7.60
CA THR A 115 -16.97 -38.12 -7.35
C THR A 115 -17.68 -37.09 -6.49
N CYS A 116 -16.95 -36.34 -5.65
CA CYS A 116 -17.54 -35.27 -4.84
C CYS A 116 -17.42 -33.93 -5.57
N GLU A 117 -18.51 -33.16 -5.58
CA GLU A 117 -18.45 -31.77 -6.02
C GLU A 117 -17.49 -30.99 -5.12
N ILE A 118 -16.39 -30.51 -5.70
CA ILE A 118 -15.49 -29.57 -5.04
C ILE A 118 -16.31 -28.32 -4.75
N PRO A 119 -16.54 -27.95 -3.48
CA PRO A 119 -17.31 -26.76 -3.18
C PRO A 119 -16.63 -25.56 -3.85
N GLN A 120 -17.39 -24.80 -4.65
CA GLN A 120 -17.02 -23.42 -4.97
C GLN A 120 -17.19 -22.56 -3.71
N GLU A 121 -16.40 -22.85 -2.69
CA GLU A 121 -16.26 -22.04 -1.50
C GLU A 121 -15.09 -21.11 -1.76
N ASN A 122 -15.38 -19.83 -1.98
CA ASN A 122 -14.42 -18.76 -1.72
C ASN A 122 -13.76 -19.08 -0.38
N PRO A 123 -12.45 -19.40 -0.31
CA PRO A 123 -11.82 -19.58 0.98
C PRO A 123 -12.11 -18.33 1.79
N GLU A 124 -12.49 -18.48 3.07
CA GLU A 124 -12.46 -17.32 3.97
C GLU A 124 -11.10 -16.65 3.76
N PRO A 125 -11.08 -15.35 3.39
CA PRO A 125 -9.83 -14.70 3.07
C PRO A 125 -8.95 -14.85 4.30
N VAL A 126 -7.81 -15.54 4.14
CA VAL A 126 -6.81 -15.63 5.20
C VAL A 126 -6.55 -14.20 5.65
N ASP A 127 -6.88 -13.91 6.91
CA ASP A 127 -6.86 -12.53 7.37
C ASP A 127 -5.45 -11.98 7.19
N PHE A 128 -5.35 -10.93 6.40
CA PHE A 128 -4.10 -10.26 6.05
C PHE A 128 -3.29 -9.90 7.30
N ILE A 129 -3.96 -9.51 8.39
CA ILE A 129 -3.30 -9.19 9.67
C ILE A 129 -2.60 -10.41 10.28
N LYS A 130 -3.21 -11.60 10.18
CA LYS A 130 -2.59 -12.84 10.68
C LYS A 130 -1.33 -13.18 9.88
N VAL A 131 -1.39 -13.06 8.56
CA VAL A 131 -0.23 -13.28 7.68
C VAL A 131 0.88 -12.28 8.00
N PHE A 132 0.53 -11.00 8.14
CA PHE A 132 1.48 -9.96 8.50
C PHE A 132 2.20 -10.28 9.81
N ARG A 133 1.47 -10.60 10.88
CA ARG A 133 2.06 -10.95 12.18
C ARG A 133 3.02 -12.13 12.10
N GLU A 134 2.65 -13.17 11.35
CA GLU A 134 3.51 -14.34 11.18
C GLU A 134 4.82 -14.00 10.45
N ARG A 135 4.72 -13.21 9.39
CA ARG A 135 5.86 -12.84 8.52
C ARG A 135 6.80 -11.84 9.15
N PHE A 136 6.26 -10.92 9.95
CA PHE A 136 7.02 -9.86 10.62
C PHE A 136 7.19 -10.11 12.13
N ARG A 137 7.01 -11.34 12.61
CA ARG A 137 7.05 -11.67 14.05
C ARG A 137 8.33 -11.22 14.78
N ASP A 138 9.44 -11.10 14.05
CA ASP A 138 10.78 -10.78 14.58
C ASP A 138 11.18 -9.30 14.33
N CYS A 139 10.21 -8.43 13.98
CA CYS A 139 10.46 -7.03 13.60
C CYS A 139 9.82 -5.99 14.55
N TRP A 140 9.35 -6.40 15.73
CA TRP A 140 8.68 -5.52 16.69
C TRP A 140 9.56 -4.40 17.25
N ASP A 141 10.89 -4.59 17.26
CA ASP A 141 11.89 -3.60 17.69
C ASP A 141 12.22 -2.57 16.60
N LYS A 142 11.84 -2.81 15.35
CA LYS A 142 12.18 -1.95 14.20
C LYS A 142 11.28 -0.73 14.12
N LYS A 143 11.86 0.41 13.77
CA LYS A 143 11.14 1.62 13.36
C LYS A 143 10.60 1.44 11.94
N ILE A 144 9.32 1.11 11.86
CA ILE A 144 8.66 0.75 10.60
C ILE A 144 7.89 1.96 10.05
N VAL A 145 8.07 2.23 8.75
CA VAL A 145 7.25 3.16 7.98
C VAL A 145 6.34 2.37 7.05
N LEU A 146 5.04 2.69 7.04
CA LEU A 146 4.08 2.05 6.12
C LEU A 146 3.93 2.91 4.86
N TYR A 147 4.17 2.33 3.69
CA TYR A 147 3.95 3.01 2.42
C TYR A 147 2.55 2.73 1.88
N GLY A 148 1.76 3.78 1.69
CA GLY A 148 0.37 3.75 1.23
C GLY A 148 -0.64 4.01 2.35
N LYS A 149 -1.69 4.78 2.04
CA LYS A 149 -2.72 5.24 2.99
C LYS A 149 -4.07 4.52 2.88
N GLY A 150 -4.07 3.29 2.36
CA GLY A 150 -5.31 2.53 2.10
C GLY A 150 -5.89 1.84 3.35
N PRO A 151 -7.05 1.18 3.22
CA PRO A 151 -7.71 0.47 4.32
C PRO A 151 -6.84 -0.61 4.99
N LYS A 152 -5.95 -1.28 4.24
CA LYS A 152 -5.00 -2.25 4.82
C LYS A 152 -4.01 -1.58 5.79
N THR A 153 -3.57 -0.37 5.48
CA THR A 153 -2.67 0.41 6.36
C THR A 153 -3.38 0.79 7.65
N GLN A 154 -4.64 1.23 7.56
CA GLN A 154 -5.46 1.50 8.74
C GLN A 154 -5.55 0.28 9.65
N ARG A 155 -5.89 -0.88 9.09
CA ARG A 155 -5.97 -2.14 9.85
C ARG A 155 -4.64 -2.50 10.51
N LEU A 156 -3.50 -2.32 9.84
CA LEU A 156 -2.18 -2.56 10.47
C LEU A 156 -1.96 -1.65 11.68
N VAL A 157 -2.27 -0.36 11.53
CA VAL A 157 -2.06 0.61 12.63
C VAL A 157 -2.99 0.34 13.81
N GLU A 158 -4.23 -0.07 13.56
CA GLU A 158 -5.24 -0.32 14.60
C GLU A 158 -5.11 -1.70 15.25
N GLU A 159 -4.83 -2.73 14.46
CA GLU A 159 -4.84 -4.12 14.92
C GLU A 159 -3.45 -4.64 15.30
N CYS A 160 -2.35 -4.01 14.88
CA CYS A 160 -0.99 -4.45 15.19
C CYS A 160 -0.22 -3.43 16.06
N PRO A 161 -0.73 -3.02 17.24
CA PRO A 161 -0.09 -2.02 18.10
C PRO A 161 1.27 -2.47 18.68
N GLU A 162 1.58 -3.76 18.61
CA GLU A 162 2.86 -4.34 19.02
C GLU A 162 4.04 -3.93 18.13
N TYR A 163 3.78 -3.39 16.93
CA TYR A 163 4.80 -2.91 16.00
C TYR A 163 5.03 -1.41 16.15
N ASN A 164 6.30 -0.99 16.09
CA ASN A 164 6.67 0.42 16.14
C ASN A 164 6.52 1.11 14.77
N PHE A 165 5.26 1.37 14.39
CA PHE A 165 4.95 2.20 13.22
C PHE A 165 5.23 3.68 13.51
N ILE A 166 6.31 4.24 12.96
CA ILE A 166 6.75 5.62 13.22
C ILE A 166 6.10 6.65 12.28
N GLY A 167 5.52 6.23 11.17
CA GLY A 167 4.81 7.11 10.24
C GLY A 167 4.31 6.41 8.99
N ILE A 168 3.60 7.17 8.16
CA ILE A 168 3.05 6.72 6.88
C ILE A 168 3.68 7.54 5.76
N LEU A 169 4.07 6.89 4.68
CA LEU A 169 4.65 7.52 3.50
C LEU A 169 3.69 7.31 2.32
N ASP A 170 3.41 8.33 1.53
CA ASP A 170 2.50 8.25 0.40
C ASP A 170 3.07 8.93 -0.84
N LYS A 171 2.62 8.49 -2.04
CA LYS A 171 3.07 9.10 -3.29
C LYS A 171 2.62 10.55 -3.44
N ASN A 172 1.40 10.86 -3.02
CA ASN A 172 0.74 12.15 -3.29
C ASN A 172 0.71 13.06 -2.07
N VAL A 173 0.69 12.50 -0.86
CA VAL A 173 0.61 13.28 0.39
C VAL A 173 1.95 13.26 1.11
N LYS A 174 2.49 14.44 1.45
CA LYS A 174 3.85 14.59 2.04
C LYS A 174 3.87 15.08 3.47
N GLU A 175 2.74 15.55 3.99
CA GLU A 175 2.60 16.11 5.33
C GLU A 175 1.19 15.89 5.90
N GLY A 176 1.02 16.13 7.20
CA GLY A 176 -0.23 15.95 7.93
C GLY A 176 -0.26 14.68 8.80
N MET A 177 -1.47 14.27 9.19
CA MET A 177 -1.72 13.11 10.06
C MET A 177 -2.78 12.20 9.44
N ILE A 178 -2.58 10.89 9.54
CA ILE A 178 -3.57 9.88 9.16
C ILE A 178 -3.47 8.66 10.07
N TYR A 179 -4.62 8.13 10.50
CA TYR A 179 -4.71 7.00 11.44
C TYR A 179 -3.90 7.21 12.74
N GLY A 180 -3.78 8.47 13.20
CA GLY A 180 -2.97 8.82 14.37
C GLY A 180 -1.46 8.76 14.14
N LYS A 181 -0.99 8.60 12.90
CA LYS A 181 0.42 8.62 12.50
C LYS A 181 0.73 9.82 11.61
N ARG A 182 1.95 10.35 11.72
CA ARG A 182 2.42 11.44 10.85
C ARG A 182 2.62 10.92 9.43
N ILE A 183 2.25 11.74 8.46
CA ILE A 183 2.67 11.55 7.07
C ILE A 183 4.10 12.07 6.95
N LEU A 184 4.98 11.23 6.42
CA LEU A 184 6.41 11.51 6.30
C LEU A 184 6.80 11.80 4.85
N ASN A 185 7.84 12.61 4.67
CA ASN A 185 8.61 12.72 3.45
C ASN A 185 9.97 11.99 3.62
N TYR A 186 10.79 11.91 2.56
CA TYR A 186 12.08 11.21 2.62
C TYR A 186 13.05 11.78 3.67
N GLU A 187 13.08 13.10 3.83
CA GLU A 187 13.90 13.78 4.83
C GLU A 187 13.51 13.36 6.25
N SER A 188 12.20 13.30 6.53
CA SER A 188 11.66 12.89 7.83
C SER A 188 11.88 11.40 8.10
N VAL A 189 11.76 10.55 7.08
CA VAL A 189 12.06 9.11 7.17
C VAL A 189 13.52 8.90 7.59
N GLN A 190 14.44 9.66 7.00
CA GLN A 190 15.85 9.63 7.37
C GLN A 190 16.08 10.21 8.78
N ALA A 191 15.52 11.38 9.09
CA ALA A 191 15.72 12.06 10.37
C ALA A 191 15.22 11.24 11.57
N PHE A 192 14.14 10.47 11.39
CA PHE A 192 13.61 9.58 12.44
C PHE A 192 14.33 8.22 12.51
N GLY A 193 15.23 7.94 11.55
CA GLY A 193 16.03 6.73 11.50
C GLY A 193 15.18 5.49 11.30
N ALA A 194 14.37 5.46 10.23
CA ALA A 194 13.57 4.28 9.87
C ALA A 194 14.47 3.08 9.57
N ASP A 195 14.15 1.92 10.13
CA ASP A 195 14.85 0.66 9.85
C ASP A 195 14.25 -0.05 8.62
N MET A 196 12.95 0.12 8.41
CA MET A 196 12.18 -0.62 7.41
C MET A 196 11.03 0.21 6.84
N ILE A 197 10.77 0.02 5.55
CA ILE A 197 9.58 0.47 4.85
C ILE A 197 8.80 -0.76 4.37
N ILE A 198 7.51 -0.82 4.69
CA ILE A 198 6.60 -1.87 4.21
C ILE A 198 5.61 -1.27 3.21
N ALA A 199 5.66 -1.74 1.96
CA ALA A 199 4.74 -1.39 0.90
C ALA A 199 3.39 -2.06 1.11
N VAL A 200 2.40 -1.27 1.53
CA VAL A 200 1.01 -1.71 1.71
C VAL A 200 0.21 -1.33 0.46
N ALA A 201 0.43 -2.10 -0.61
CA ALA A 201 -0.20 -1.89 -1.90
C ALA A 201 -0.67 -3.21 -2.52
N LYS A 202 -1.40 -3.12 -3.64
CA LYS A 202 -1.73 -4.30 -4.45
C LYS A 202 -0.47 -4.82 -5.18
N PRO A 203 -0.36 -6.14 -5.45
CA PRO A 203 0.81 -6.73 -6.09
C PRO A 203 1.25 -6.04 -7.38
N GLU A 204 0.29 -5.63 -8.23
CA GLU A 204 0.53 -4.94 -9.49
C GLU A 204 1.26 -3.58 -9.33
N ASN A 205 1.20 -2.98 -8.14
CA ASN A 205 1.82 -1.69 -7.85
C ASN A 205 3.19 -1.79 -7.18
N LEU A 206 3.58 -2.97 -6.69
CA LEU A 206 4.82 -3.15 -5.93
C LEU A 206 6.07 -2.77 -6.75
N LYS A 207 6.05 -3.07 -8.05
CA LYS A 207 7.13 -2.70 -8.96
C LYS A 207 7.33 -1.18 -9.04
N TYR A 208 6.26 -0.40 -9.14
CA TYR A 208 6.36 1.06 -9.21
C TYR A 208 6.84 1.68 -7.90
N ILE A 209 6.41 1.11 -6.77
CA ILE A 209 6.88 1.51 -5.44
C ILE A 209 8.38 1.21 -5.30
N TYR A 210 8.80 0.02 -5.72
CA TYR A 210 10.22 -0.35 -5.74
C TYR A 210 11.04 0.60 -6.60
N ASN A 211 10.65 0.83 -7.86
CA ASN A 211 11.35 1.74 -8.78
C ASN A 211 11.53 3.15 -8.18
N ARG A 212 10.54 3.64 -7.42
CA ARG A 212 10.56 4.96 -6.80
C ARG A 212 11.49 5.07 -5.58
N MET A 213 11.73 3.97 -4.87
CA MET A 213 12.28 4.01 -3.50
C MET A 213 13.54 3.18 -3.30
N HIS A 214 13.86 2.26 -4.19
CA HIS A 214 14.96 1.31 -3.99
C HIS A 214 16.32 2.00 -3.81
N GLU A 215 16.62 3.05 -4.58
CA GLU A 215 17.87 3.81 -4.43
C GLU A 215 17.95 4.50 -3.06
N PHE A 216 16.89 5.21 -2.67
CA PHE A 216 16.78 5.85 -1.36
C PHE A 216 16.97 4.84 -0.22
N CYS A 217 16.26 3.71 -0.29
CA CYS A 217 16.35 2.66 0.72
C CYS A 217 17.76 2.04 0.78
N SER A 218 18.37 1.77 -0.38
CA SER A 218 19.73 1.20 -0.46
C SER A 218 20.77 2.15 0.13
N TYR A 219 20.69 3.44 -0.21
CA TYR A 219 21.64 4.46 0.23
C TYR A 219 21.60 4.69 1.75
N HIS A 220 20.40 4.61 2.34
CA HIS A 220 20.22 4.83 3.78
C HIS A 220 20.17 3.54 4.62
N GLY A 221 20.38 2.36 4.01
CA GLY A 221 20.35 1.08 4.73
C GLY A 221 18.96 0.68 5.24
N ILE A 222 17.89 1.14 4.59
CA ILE A 222 16.50 0.88 4.96
C ILE A 222 16.01 -0.39 4.27
N GLN A 223 15.44 -1.30 5.03
CA GLN A 223 14.84 -2.52 4.51
C GLN A 223 13.53 -2.22 3.76
N LEU A 224 13.29 -2.90 2.62
CA LEU A 224 12.09 -2.66 1.79
C LEU A 224 11.35 -3.97 1.52
N TYR A 225 10.13 -4.07 2.07
CA TYR A 225 9.30 -5.28 2.01
C TYR A 225 7.89 -4.96 1.52
N ASP A 226 7.16 -5.94 0.99
CA ASP A 226 5.70 -5.83 0.86
C ASP A 226 5.00 -6.28 2.15
N ALA A 227 3.70 -6.05 2.22
CA ALA A 227 2.92 -6.41 3.40
C ALA A 227 2.71 -7.92 3.61
N GLU A 228 3.17 -8.78 2.68
CA GLU A 228 3.17 -10.24 2.80
C GLU A 228 4.53 -10.78 3.28
N GLY A 229 5.52 -9.90 3.51
CA GLY A 229 6.84 -10.25 4.01
C GLY A 229 7.86 -10.57 2.92
N ASN A 230 7.57 -10.28 1.65
CA ASN A 230 8.54 -10.47 0.58
C ASN A 230 9.51 -9.28 0.51
N ASN A 231 10.81 -9.57 0.43
CA ASN A 231 11.83 -8.54 0.25
C ASN A 231 11.80 -8.01 -1.19
N LEU A 232 11.50 -6.72 -1.36
CA LEU A 232 11.34 -6.13 -2.70
C LEU A 232 12.67 -5.98 -3.45
N PHE A 233 13.81 -5.90 -2.77
CA PHE A 233 15.12 -5.95 -3.42
C PHE A 233 15.41 -7.31 -4.06
N ILE A 234 14.73 -8.37 -3.63
CA ILE A 234 14.85 -9.71 -4.22
C ILE A 234 13.77 -9.89 -5.29
N THR A 235 12.51 -9.65 -4.93
CA THR A 235 11.39 -9.95 -5.83
C THR A 235 11.29 -9.02 -7.02
N GLN A 236 11.85 -7.80 -6.94
CA GLN A 236 11.78 -6.80 -8.01
C GLN A 236 13.12 -6.59 -8.74
N LYS A 237 14.20 -7.26 -8.33
CA LYS A 237 15.58 -7.04 -8.83
C LYS A 237 15.72 -7.11 -10.36
N ASP A 238 15.14 -8.13 -10.97
CA ASP A 238 15.31 -8.43 -12.40
C ASP A 238 14.24 -7.78 -13.27
N THR A 239 13.40 -6.94 -12.67
CA THR A 239 12.31 -6.30 -13.39
C THR A 239 12.79 -5.04 -14.07
N SER A 240 12.61 -4.94 -15.40
CA SER A 240 12.93 -3.74 -16.18
C SER A 240 12.33 -2.48 -15.55
N PHE A 241 13.04 -1.35 -15.55
CA PHE A 241 12.48 -0.08 -15.12
C PHE A 241 11.19 0.20 -15.89
N MET A 242 10.08 0.35 -15.18
CA MET A 242 8.76 0.64 -15.76
C MET A 242 8.24 1.93 -15.16
N ILE A 243 7.76 2.79 -16.06
CA ILE A 243 7.00 3.98 -15.71
C ILE A 243 5.60 3.51 -15.28
N GLU A 244 5.13 3.95 -14.12
CA GLU A 244 3.77 3.70 -13.65
C GLU A 244 2.79 4.23 -14.70
N PRO A 245 1.86 3.41 -15.23
CA PRO A 245 0.79 3.88 -16.09
C PRO A 245 0.01 4.94 -15.34
N ASP A 246 0.07 6.16 -15.83
CA ASP A 246 -0.63 7.30 -15.27
C ASP A 246 -1.56 7.84 -16.35
N MET A 247 -2.82 8.06 -15.99
CA MET A 247 -3.82 8.66 -16.89
C MET A 247 -3.34 10.02 -17.43
N TYR A 248 -2.43 10.69 -16.71
CA TYR A 248 -1.71 11.86 -17.20
C TYR A 248 -1.20 11.69 -18.63
N PHE A 249 -0.66 10.51 -18.99
CA PHE A 249 -0.11 10.27 -20.32
C PHE A 249 -1.18 10.01 -21.40
N ASP A 250 -2.41 9.71 -20.99
CA ASP A 250 -3.54 9.44 -21.89
C ASP A 250 -4.37 10.70 -22.19
N VAL A 251 -4.08 11.82 -21.52
CA VAL A 251 -4.84 13.07 -21.65
C VAL A 251 -3.98 14.13 -22.33
N GLY A 252 -4.51 14.70 -23.41
CA GLY A 252 -3.89 15.77 -24.18
C GLY A 252 -4.73 17.05 -24.22
N GLU A 253 -4.20 18.07 -24.89
CA GLU A 253 -4.86 19.37 -25.05
C GLU A 253 -6.27 19.25 -25.67
N ASP A 254 -6.45 18.33 -26.63
CA ASP A 254 -7.75 18.11 -27.29
C ASP A 254 -8.84 17.65 -26.32
N GLU A 255 -8.50 16.78 -25.37
CA GLU A 255 -9.46 16.33 -24.37
C GLU A 255 -9.81 17.46 -23.40
N LEU A 256 -8.82 18.27 -23.01
CA LEU A 256 -9.04 19.45 -22.19
C LEU A 256 -9.98 20.46 -22.87
N ARG A 257 -9.84 20.67 -24.18
CA ARG A 257 -10.74 21.52 -24.98
C ARG A 257 -12.17 20.96 -25.03
N LYS A 258 -12.35 19.66 -25.24
CA LYS A 258 -13.69 19.03 -25.17
C LYS A 258 -14.34 19.21 -23.81
N GLN A 259 -13.57 19.06 -22.73
CA GLN A 259 -14.09 19.31 -21.38
C GLN A 259 -14.49 20.78 -21.21
N ILE A 260 -13.73 21.72 -21.76
CA ILE A 260 -14.10 23.14 -21.77
C ILE A 260 -15.43 23.37 -22.50
N ASP A 261 -15.64 22.73 -23.64
CA ASP A 261 -16.84 22.92 -24.45
C ASP A 261 -18.12 22.51 -23.71
N VAL A 262 -18.06 21.44 -22.91
CA VAL A 262 -19.23 20.89 -22.20
C VAL A 262 -19.49 21.49 -20.81
N HIS A 263 -18.59 22.32 -20.29
CA HIS A 263 -18.74 22.99 -18.99
C HIS A 263 -18.90 24.50 -19.15
N GLU A 264 -19.64 25.15 -18.25
CA GLU A 264 -19.86 26.61 -18.27
C GLU A 264 -18.79 27.39 -17.50
N ILE A 265 -18.26 26.79 -16.44
CA ILE A 265 -17.29 27.37 -15.51
C ILE A 265 -16.01 26.54 -15.59
N ILE A 266 -14.89 27.22 -15.85
CA ILE A 266 -13.57 26.61 -15.94
C ILE A 266 -12.66 27.30 -14.93
N SER A 267 -12.02 26.53 -14.07
CA SER A 267 -10.99 27.04 -13.15
C SER A 267 -9.62 26.52 -13.57
N PHE A 268 -8.63 27.40 -13.55
CA PHE A 268 -7.22 27.03 -13.72
C PHE A 268 -6.48 27.23 -12.41
N ASP A 269 -5.60 26.29 -12.08
CA ASP A 269 -4.51 26.58 -11.14
C ASP A 269 -3.51 27.55 -11.79
N MET A 270 -2.73 28.27 -10.99
CA MET A 270 -1.74 29.24 -11.48
C MET A 270 -0.35 28.62 -11.64
N PHE A 271 0.26 28.20 -10.53
CA PHE A 271 1.65 27.74 -10.52
C PHE A 271 1.74 26.30 -11.01
N ASP A 272 2.78 26.01 -11.78
CA ASP A 272 2.96 24.74 -12.50
C ASP A 272 1.79 24.35 -13.43
N THR A 273 0.86 25.28 -13.69
CA THR A 273 -0.29 25.12 -14.60
C THR A 273 -0.30 26.20 -15.69
N LEU A 274 -0.52 27.47 -15.33
CA LEU A 274 -0.46 28.60 -16.28
C LEU A 274 0.95 29.18 -16.39
N VAL A 275 1.68 29.17 -15.27
CA VAL A 275 3.07 29.65 -15.18
C VAL A 275 3.94 28.57 -14.56
N MET A 276 5.22 28.55 -14.88
CA MET A 276 6.20 27.66 -14.24
C MET A 276 7.44 28.44 -13.84
N ARG A 277 8.16 27.92 -12.84
CA ARG A 277 9.43 28.49 -12.41
C ARG A 277 10.58 27.92 -13.23
N LYS A 278 11.62 28.73 -13.45
CA LYS A 278 12.92 28.30 -13.99
C LYS A 278 13.82 27.66 -12.91
N THR A 279 13.23 27.09 -11.86
CA THR A 279 13.90 26.39 -10.77
C THR A 279 13.40 24.95 -10.70
N LEU A 280 14.17 24.04 -10.10
CA LEU A 280 13.76 22.64 -9.96
C LEU A 280 12.70 22.50 -8.86
N TYR A 281 12.86 23.22 -7.76
CA TYR A 281 11.92 23.26 -6.65
C TYR A 281 11.53 24.71 -6.28
N PRO A 282 10.34 24.94 -5.68
CA PRO A 282 9.96 26.26 -5.17
C PRO A 282 10.97 26.82 -4.15
N VAL A 283 11.50 25.95 -3.27
CA VAL A 283 12.49 26.33 -2.24
C VAL A 283 13.83 26.82 -2.79
N ASP A 284 14.10 26.61 -4.08
CA ASP A 284 15.31 27.14 -4.73
C ASP A 284 15.23 28.66 -4.89
N VAL A 285 14.02 29.24 -4.94
CA VAL A 285 13.82 30.69 -4.91
C VAL A 285 14.46 31.29 -3.66
N TYR A 286 14.32 30.62 -2.51
CA TYR A 286 14.87 31.11 -1.24
C TYR A 286 16.39 31.11 -1.22
N ALA A 287 17.03 30.15 -1.92
CA ALA A 287 18.49 30.17 -2.10
C ALA A 287 18.95 31.37 -2.94
N ILE A 288 18.23 31.66 -4.03
CA ILE A 288 18.52 32.84 -4.87
C ILE A 288 18.33 34.14 -4.07
N VAL A 289 17.29 34.21 -3.22
CA VAL A 289 17.07 35.36 -2.34
C VAL A 289 18.21 35.51 -1.33
N GLU A 290 18.66 34.42 -0.70
CA GLU A 290 19.79 34.47 0.24
C GLU A 290 21.06 35.01 -0.42
N ASP A 291 21.39 34.54 -1.63
CA ASP A 291 22.56 35.02 -2.37
C ASP A 291 22.45 36.51 -2.74
N ARG A 292 21.26 36.95 -3.19
CA ARG A 292 20.99 38.37 -3.48
C ARG A 292 21.06 39.23 -2.21
N ALA A 293 20.55 38.73 -1.10
CA ALA A 293 20.59 39.41 0.19
C ALA A 293 22.04 39.57 0.70
N LYS A 294 22.84 38.50 0.61
CA LYS A 294 24.29 38.54 0.92
C LYS A 294 25.02 39.58 0.08
N ALA A 295 24.76 39.63 -1.24
CA ALA A 295 25.37 40.61 -2.13
C ALA A 295 25.00 42.06 -1.76
N LYS A 296 23.85 42.29 -1.12
CA LYS A 296 23.41 43.59 -0.60
C LYS A 296 23.86 43.88 0.84
N GLY A 297 24.65 42.99 1.45
CA GLY A 297 25.10 43.14 2.83
C GLY A 297 24.03 42.82 3.88
N ILE A 298 22.94 42.15 3.49
CA ILE A 298 21.86 41.72 4.39
C ILE A 298 22.21 40.32 4.86
N GLY A 299 22.93 40.25 5.98
CA GLY A 299 23.39 38.99 6.56
C GLY A 299 22.30 38.32 7.40
N VAL A 300 21.49 37.45 6.80
CA VAL A 300 20.67 36.48 7.53
C VAL A 300 21.29 35.10 7.30
N LYS A 301 21.81 34.50 8.36
CA LYS A 301 22.48 33.19 8.28
C LYS A 301 21.43 32.09 8.23
N GLY A 302 21.40 31.31 7.15
CA GLY A 302 20.42 30.24 6.96
C GLY A 302 19.04 30.80 6.63
N PHE A 303 19.00 31.83 5.77
CA PHE A 303 17.75 32.49 5.38
C PHE A 303 16.77 31.48 4.79
N LYS A 304 17.27 30.55 3.95
CA LYS A 304 16.44 29.51 3.33
C LYS A 304 15.69 28.68 4.36
N GLU A 305 16.41 28.16 5.35
CA GLU A 305 15.85 27.31 6.40
C GLU A 305 14.89 28.09 7.29
N GLN A 306 15.26 29.32 7.68
CA GLN A 306 14.44 30.18 8.53
C GLN A 306 13.17 30.66 7.83
N ARG A 307 13.24 30.94 6.52
CA ARG A 307 12.10 31.33 5.69
C ARG A 307 11.13 30.18 5.49
N TRP A 308 11.62 28.96 5.33
CA TRP A 308 10.79 27.75 5.31
C TRP A 308 10.11 27.51 6.66
N GLU A 309 10.84 27.63 7.76
CA GLU A 309 10.29 27.48 9.12
C GLU A 309 9.21 28.52 9.41
N ALA A 310 9.44 29.78 9.00
CA ALA A 310 8.45 30.85 9.15
C ALA A 310 7.13 30.54 8.42
N GLU A 311 7.21 29.97 7.22
CA GLU A 311 6.02 29.55 6.47
C GLU A 311 5.27 28.44 7.20
N MET A 312 5.98 27.40 7.64
CA MET A 312 5.41 26.26 8.38
C MET A 312 4.70 26.70 9.67
N ASN A 313 5.22 27.72 10.35
CA ASN A 313 4.60 28.28 11.55
C ASN A 313 3.30 29.07 11.27
N THR A 314 3.02 29.40 10.00
CA THR A 314 1.82 30.17 9.59
C THR A 314 0.72 29.34 8.92
N VAL A 315 0.95 28.03 8.72
CA VAL A 315 0.06 27.11 7.97
C VAL A 315 -1.35 26.96 8.55
N GLN A 316 -1.57 27.33 9.82
CA GLN A 316 -2.89 27.21 10.46
C GLN A 316 -3.93 28.22 9.95
N GLU A 317 -3.52 29.23 9.18
CA GLU A 317 -4.39 30.25 8.62
C GLU A 317 -4.22 30.37 7.10
N ILE A 318 -4.99 31.24 6.44
CA ILE A 318 -4.81 31.55 5.02
C ILE A 318 -3.37 32.04 4.81
N PRO A 319 -2.58 31.37 3.94
CA PRO A 319 -1.19 31.74 3.71
C PRO A 319 -1.08 33.19 3.23
N ASP A 320 -0.19 33.97 3.85
CA ASP A 320 0.05 35.38 3.51
C ASP A 320 1.52 35.72 3.73
N ILE A 321 2.18 36.14 2.65
CA ILE A 321 3.60 36.51 2.64
C ILE A 321 3.95 37.54 3.71
N TYR A 322 3.06 38.49 4.01
CA TYR A 322 3.36 39.51 5.03
C TYR A 322 3.43 38.91 6.43
N ARG A 323 2.58 37.92 6.73
CA ARG A 323 2.61 37.19 8.00
C ARG A 323 3.85 36.33 8.11
N ILE A 324 4.20 35.65 7.02
CA ILE A 324 5.42 34.84 6.96
C ILE A 324 6.65 35.71 7.24
N TYR A 325 6.72 36.92 6.69
CA TYR A 325 7.82 37.84 6.95
C TYR A 325 7.84 38.42 8.36
N ASN A 326 6.68 38.62 8.98
CA ASN A 326 6.61 38.98 10.40
C ASN A 326 7.10 37.83 11.30
N GLU A 327 6.77 36.58 10.97
CA GLU A 327 7.27 35.41 11.68
C GLU A 327 8.78 35.20 11.47
N LEU A 328 9.26 35.38 10.24
CA LEU A 328 10.69 35.37 9.93
C LEU A 328 11.44 36.43 10.75
N GLN A 329 10.88 37.63 10.86
CA GLN A 329 11.44 38.69 11.69
C GLN A 329 11.53 38.25 13.17
N ARG A 330 10.48 37.61 13.70
CA ARG A 330 10.47 37.07 15.06
C ARG A 330 11.53 35.99 15.28
N LEU A 331 11.70 35.08 14.32
CA LEU A 331 12.67 33.97 14.40
C LEU A 331 14.13 34.45 14.32
N THR A 332 14.39 35.51 13.54
CA THR A 332 15.75 35.93 13.18
C THR A 332 16.25 37.18 13.91
N GLY A 333 15.33 38.01 14.41
CA GLY A 333 15.65 39.29 15.03
C GLY A 333 16.08 40.39 14.06
N ILE A 334 15.83 40.24 12.75
CA ILE A 334 16.11 41.29 11.77
C ILE A 334 15.28 42.55 12.03
N ASN A 335 15.81 43.71 11.66
CA ASN A 335 15.05 44.96 11.77
C ASN A 335 14.04 45.12 10.60
N ASP A 336 13.15 46.10 10.71
CA ASP A 336 12.10 46.33 9.70
C ASP A 336 12.66 46.62 8.31
N ASN A 337 13.75 47.38 8.20
CA ASN A 337 14.38 47.67 6.90
C ASN A 337 14.91 46.39 6.24
N GLN A 338 15.50 45.48 7.02
CA GLN A 338 15.98 44.20 6.52
C GLN A 338 14.81 43.30 6.10
N LYS A 339 13.74 43.25 6.89
CA LYS A 339 12.52 42.50 6.57
C LYS A 339 11.92 42.98 5.25
N ASP A 340 11.71 44.28 5.10
CA ASP A 340 11.09 44.88 3.91
C ASP A 340 11.94 44.65 2.66
N GLU A 341 13.27 44.76 2.79
CA GLU A 341 14.18 44.53 1.68
C GLU A 341 14.25 43.05 1.29
N LEU A 342 14.22 42.11 2.25
CA LEU A 342 14.13 40.68 1.96
C LEU A 342 12.79 40.33 1.29
N LEU A 343 11.67 40.93 1.73
CA LEU A 343 10.36 40.74 1.12
C LEU A 343 10.36 41.21 -0.33
N ARG A 344 10.90 42.41 -0.57
CA ARG A 344 11.07 42.96 -1.92
C ARG A 344 11.93 42.03 -2.78
N LEU A 345 13.04 41.51 -2.25
CA LEU A 345 13.91 40.58 -2.96
C LEU A 345 13.22 39.25 -3.31
N GLU A 346 12.41 38.68 -2.42
CA GLU A 346 11.65 37.45 -2.71
C GLU A 346 10.63 37.69 -3.81
N LEU A 347 9.84 38.76 -3.73
CA LEU A 347 8.86 39.12 -4.77
C LEU A 347 9.52 39.37 -6.14
N GLU A 348 10.67 40.05 -6.16
CA GLU A 348 11.45 40.26 -7.40
C GLU A 348 12.04 38.97 -7.94
N THR A 349 12.46 38.07 -7.06
CA THR A 349 13.04 36.80 -7.45
C THR A 349 11.98 35.88 -8.03
N GLU A 350 10.82 35.76 -7.37
CA GLU A 350 9.66 35.02 -7.90
C GLU A 350 9.29 35.52 -9.29
N ARG A 351 9.13 36.83 -9.48
CA ARG A 351 8.82 37.42 -10.80
C ARG A 351 9.87 37.09 -11.84
N ALA A 352 11.15 37.17 -11.50
CA ALA A 352 12.25 36.94 -12.45
C ALA A 352 12.37 35.48 -12.90
N VAL A 353 11.92 34.52 -12.07
CA VAL A 353 12.00 33.09 -12.38
C VAL A 353 10.74 32.54 -13.05
N LEU A 354 9.61 33.26 -13.00
CA LEU A 354 8.36 32.83 -13.61
C LEU A 354 8.33 33.05 -15.12
N ILE A 355 7.81 32.05 -15.84
CA ILE A 355 7.57 32.07 -17.29
C ILE A 355 6.21 31.44 -17.61
N PRO A 356 5.54 31.84 -18.70
CA PRO A 356 4.23 31.30 -19.03
C PRO A 356 4.36 29.89 -19.63
N ARG A 357 3.42 29.01 -19.29
CA ARG A 357 3.24 27.71 -19.97
C ARG A 357 2.35 27.92 -21.20
N SER A 358 2.98 28.24 -22.33
CA SER A 358 2.31 28.70 -23.56
C SER A 358 1.09 27.89 -23.98
N HIS A 359 1.16 26.56 -23.96
CA HIS A 359 0.03 25.68 -24.28
C HIS A 359 -1.15 25.85 -23.32
N MET A 360 -0.89 25.89 -22.01
CA MET A 360 -1.95 26.08 -21.01
C MET A 360 -2.56 27.48 -21.08
N VAL A 361 -1.75 28.50 -21.38
CA VAL A 361 -2.25 29.86 -21.66
C VAL A 361 -3.14 29.86 -22.92
N SER A 362 -2.78 29.13 -23.97
CA SER A 362 -3.63 28.98 -25.16
C SER A 362 -4.96 28.30 -24.83
N VAL A 363 -4.98 27.33 -23.92
CA VAL A 363 -6.20 26.67 -23.48
C VAL A 363 -7.08 27.61 -22.64
N LEU A 364 -6.47 28.42 -21.77
CA LEU A 364 -7.19 29.47 -21.04
C LEU A 364 -7.84 30.46 -22.01
N ASN A 365 -7.09 30.95 -22.99
CA ASN A 365 -7.61 31.87 -24.00
C ASN A 365 -8.76 31.23 -24.78
N TYR A 366 -8.64 29.95 -25.15
CA TYR A 366 -9.74 29.21 -25.78
C TYR A 366 -11.01 29.19 -24.92
N ALA A 367 -10.89 28.91 -23.62
CA ALA A 367 -12.05 28.94 -22.72
C ALA A 367 -12.70 30.34 -22.67
N VAL A 368 -11.89 31.41 -22.65
CA VAL A 368 -12.39 32.79 -22.71
C VAL A 368 -13.10 33.06 -24.04
N GLU A 369 -12.52 32.65 -25.17
CA GLU A 369 -13.10 32.81 -26.52
C GLU A 369 -14.42 32.05 -26.70
N GLN A 370 -14.57 30.88 -26.05
CA GLN A 370 -15.83 30.12 -26.00
C GLN A 370 -16.88 30.73 -25.06
N GLY A 371 -16.62 31.92 -24.49
CA GLY A 371 -17.55 32.63 -23.61
C GLY A 371 -17.72 31.99 -22.24
N LYS A 372 -16.78 31.13 -21.81
CA LYS A 372 -16.85 30.44 -20.52
C LYS A 372 -16.54 31.39 -19.37
N GLN A 373 -17.04 31.05 -18.18
CA GLN A 373 -16.62 31.76 -16.97
C GLN A 373 -15.31 31.20 -16.45
N VAL A 374 -14.22 31.90 -16.74
CA VAL A 374 -12.87 31.46 -16.36
C VAL A 374 -12.46 32.06 -15.02
N TYR A 375 -11.98 31.24 -14.10
CA TYR A 375 -11.45 31.63 -12.79
C TYR A 375 -10.03 31.11 -12.61
N ILE A 376 -9.23 31.80 -11.80
CA ILE A 376 -7.92 31.32 -11.37
C ILE A 376 -8.00 30.98 -9.89
N VAL A 377 -7.58 29.77 -9.53
CA VAL A 377 -7.52 29.28 -8.16
C VAL A 377 -6.06 29.10 -7.78
N SER A 378 -5.67 29.57 -6.60
CA SER A 378 -4.32 29.29 -6.08
C SER A 378 -4.36 29.18 -4.56
N ASP A 379 -3.55 28.27 -4.03
CA ASP A 379 -3.27 28.06 -2.60
C ASP A 379 -1.99 28.80 -2.15
N MET A 380 -1.41 29.63 -3.02
CA MET A 380 -0.18 30.35 -2.74
C MET A 380 -0.37 31.50 -1.74
N TYR A 381 0.67 31.76 -0.96
CA TYR A 381 0.77 32.82 0.03
C TYR A 381 0.86 34.25 -0.53
N LEU A 382 0.67 34.43 -1.85
CA LEU A 382 0.76 35.74 -2.51
C LEU A 382 -0.62 36.40 -2.63
N PRO A 383 -0.77 37.66 -2.20
CA PRO A 383 -1.99 38.44 -2.36
C PRO A 383 -2.41 38.68 -3.81
N GLU A 384 -3.69 38.95 -4.03
CA GLU A 384 -4.33 38.92 -5.36
C GLU A 384 -3.74 39.98 -6.26
N LYS A 385 -3.47 41.15 -5.66
CA LYS A 385 -2.82 42.27 -6.34
C LYS A 385 -1.44 41.90 -6.88
N ILE A 386 -0.68 41.07 -6.16
CA ILE A 386 0.64 40.62 -6.60
C ILE A 386 0.48 39.57 -7.72
N LEU A 387 -0.37 38.56 -7.51
CA LEU A 387 -0.63 37.51 -8.51
C LEU A 387 -1.18 38.07 -9.82
N GLY A 388 -2.16 38.99 -9.76
CA GLY A 388 -2.72 39.65 -10.93
C GLY A 388 -1.69 40.50 -11.68
N GLY A 389 -0.78 41.17 -10.96
CA GLY A 389 0.35 41.87 -11.57
C GLY A 389 1.27 40.93 -12.34
N ILE A 390 1.61 39.78 -11.76
CA ILE A 390 2.43 38.74 -12.40
C ILE A 390 1.75 38.22 -13.67
N LEU A 391 0.47 37.85 -13.60
CA LEU A 391 -0.25 37.34 -14.76
C LEU A 391 -0.33 38.36 -15.89
N SER A 392 -0.62 39.62 -15.56
CA SER A 392 -0.69 40.70 -16.54
C SER A 392 0.65 40.89 -17.26
N GLU A 393 1.78 40.81 -16.55
CA GLU A 393 3.12 40.92 -17.15
C GLU A 393 3.47 39.74 -18.06
N LEU A 394 2.92 38.56 -17.75
CA LEU A 394 3.07 37.35 -18.54
C LEU A 394 2.03 37.24 -19.68
N GLY A 395 1.20 38.27 -19.88
CA GLY A 395 0.20 38.33 -20.95
C GLY A 395 -1.03 37.43 -20.71
N ILE A 396 -1.28 37.03 -19.48
CA ILE A 396 -2.41 36.17 -19.09
C ILE A 396 -3.54 37.06 -18.57
N SER A 397 -4.69 37.03 -19.25
CA SER A 397 -5.84 37.90 -18.98
C SER A 397 -7.15 37.24 -19.38
N GLY A 398 -8.28 37.95 -19.24
CA GLY A 398 -9.61 37.46 -19.68
C GLY A 398 -10.36 36.56 -18.67
N TYR A 399 -9.71 36.18 -17.56
CA TYR A 399 -10.37 35.52 -16.43
C TYR A 399 -11.19 36.53 -15.61
N LYS A 400 -12.22 36.05 -14.91
CA LYS A 400 -13.16 36.89 -14.15
C LYS A 400 -12.64 37.33 -12.79
N SER A 401 -12.06 36.40 -12.02
CA SER A 401 -11.62 36.63 -10.65
C SER A 401 -10.58 35.60 -10.23
N PHE A 402 -9.76 35.98 -9.24
CA PHE A 402 -9.01 35.04 -8.43
C PHE A 402 -9.88 34.46 -7.32
N LEU A 403 -9.66 33.19 -7.00
CA LEU A 403 -10.22 32.51 -5.84
C LEU A 403 -9.06 31.92 -5.04
N TYR A 404 -9.04 32.18 -3.74
CA TYR A 404 -8.10 31.54 -2.85
C TYR A 404 -8.63 30.19 -2.41
N HIS A 405 -7.83 29.14 -2.59
CA HIS A 405 -8.16 27.86 -2.01
C HIS A 405 -7.82 27.90 -0.52
N VAL A 406 -8.83 28.10 0.33
CA VAL A 406 -8.68 27.82 1.76
C VAL A 406 -8.82 26.31 1.91
N SER A 407 -7.70 25.60 2.04
CA SER A 407 -7.68 24.25 2.55
C SER A 407 -8.17 24.30 3.99
N THR A 408 -9.49 24.36 4.19
CA THR A 408 -10.09 23.97 5.45
C THR A 408 -9.71 22.50 5.59
N ILE A 409 -8.73 22.20 6.44
CA ILE A 409 -8.56 20.88 7.00
C ILE A 409 -9.92 20.55 7.60
N ARG A 410 -10.74 19.79 6.87
CA ARG A 410 -12.00 19.26 7.39
C ARG A 410 -11.63 18.22 8.44
N THR A 411 -11.36 18.69 9.65
CA THR A 411 -11.60 17.89 10.86
C THR A 411 -13.10 17.74 11.00
N ARG A 412 -13.64 16.67 10.43
CA ARG A 412 -14.77 15.94 11.00
C ARG A 412 -14.58 14.46 10.80
#